data_AF-A0A7W1QR44-F1
#
_entry.id   AF-A0A7W1QR44-F1
#
_cell.length_a   1.000
_cell.length_b   1.000
_cell.length_c   1.000
_cell.angle_alpha   90.00
_cell.angle_beta   90.00
_cell.angle_gamma   90.00
#
_symmetry.space_group_name_H-M   'P 1'
#
loop_
_entity.id
_entity.type
_entity.pdbx_description
1 polymer ?
#
loop_
_entity_poly.entity_id
_entity_poly.type
_entity_poly.pdbx_seq_one_letter_code
_entity_poly.pdbx_strand_id
1 'polypeptide(L)'
;MARRLFAGMWFAIAAVIPVAYYFLRFRESGVAQFGAGLPIFGGSSVLTAGLPILIAGICGLLLGSSILDAEEIRTAGQAIGRGLMVALLSYLLLFTGAAVVLAFNNDDLVGTVALFVIVFLYGLLFVGWLVAGVGAVAGWLLYIYRLKSVET
;
A
#
# COMPACT_ATOMS: atom_id res chain seq x y z
N MET A 1 10.11 17.10 -11.42
CA MET A 1 9.56 15.79 -11.83
C MET A 1 10.36 14.61 -11.27
N ALA A 2 11.70 14.60 -11.39
CA ALA A 2 12.57 13.52 -10.89
C ALA A 2 12.35 13.14 -9.41
N ARG A 3 12.22 14.11 -8.50
CA ARG A 3 11.93 13.86 -7.07
C ARG A 3 10.62 13.09 -6.84
N ARG A 4 9.58 13.37 -7.64
CA ARG A 4 8.26 12.70 -7.51
C ARG A 4 8.34 11.25 -7.98
N LEU A 5 9.03 11.00 -9.11
CA LEU A 5 9.26 9.64 -9.61
C LEU A 5 10.10 8.82 -8.62
N PHE A 6 11.14 9.42 -8.04
CA PHE A 6 11.97 8.76 -7.03
C PHE A 6 11.16 8.37 -5.78
N ALA A 7 10.36 9.30 -5.24
CA ALA A 7 9.47 8.99 -4.11
C ALA A 7 8.46 7.88 -4.46
N GLY A 8 7.88 7.92 -5.66
CA GLY A 8 7.00 6.85 -6.14
C GLY A 8 7.70 5.49 -6.17
N MET A 9 8.87 5.40 -6.79
CA MET A 9 9.67 4.16 -6.82
C MET A 9 10.03 3.68 -5.42
N TRP A 10 10.37 4.59 -4.50
CA TRP A 10 10.72 4.26 -3.13
C TRP A 10 9.58 3.56 -2.38
N PHE A 11 8.36 4.11 -2.46
CA PHE A 11 7.19 3.50 -1.83
C PHE A 11 6.70 2.24 -2.56
N ALA A 12 6.88 2.15 -3.88
CA ALA A 12 6.61 0.91 -4.61
C ALA A 12 7.53 -0.24 -4.14
N ILE A 13 8.84 0.02 -3.99
CA ILE A 13 9.80 -0.96 -3.46
C ILE A 13 9.44 -1.34 -2.03
N ALA A 14 9.10 -0.36 -1.18
CA ALA A 14 8.69 -0.63 0.21
C ALA A 14 7.45 -1.54 0.27
N ALA A 15 6.47 -1.34 -0.63
CA ALA A 15 5.25 -2.14 -0.69
C ALA A 15 5.48 -3.61 -1.07
N VAL A 16 6.66 -3.96 -1.61
CA VAL A 16 7.03 -5.37 -1.84
C VAL A 16 7.07 -6.15 -0.52
N ILE A 17 7.43 -5.51 0.60
CA ILE A 17 7.54 -6.17 1.91
C ILE A 17 6.17 -6.72 2.39
N PRO A 18 5.12 -5.89 2.56
CA PRO A 18 3.81 -6.40 2.98
C PRO A 18 3.19 -7.35 1.96
N VAL A 19 3.43 -7.16 0.66
CA VAL A 19 2.97 -8.08 -0.39
C VAL A 19 3.66 -9.44 -0.25
N ALA A 20 4.98 -9.48 -0.14
CA ALA A 20 5.73 -10.72 0.05
C ALA A 20 5.30 -11.45 1.34
N TYR A 21 5.12 -10.71 2.43
CA TYR A 21 4.60 -11.25 3.69
C TYR A 21 3.23 -11.92 3.51
N TYR A 22 2.30 -11.25 2.83
CA TYR A 22 0.99 -11.82 2.50
C TYR A 22 1.14 -13.15 1.74
N PHE A 23 1.90 -13.16 0.64
CA PHE A 23 2.07 -14.37 -0.15
C PHE A 23 2.73 -15.51 0.62
N LEU A 24 3.77 -15.23 1.42
CA LEU A 24 4.42 -16.26 2.24
C LEU A 24 3.46 -16.85 3.27
N ARG A 25 2.72 -15.99 3.98
CA ARG A 25 1.82 -16.42 5.05
C ARG A 25 0.65 -17.27 4.54
N PHE A 26 0.09 -16.92 3.39
CA PHE A 26 -1.07 -17.62 2.81
C PHE A 26 -0.70 -18.76 1.86
N ARG A 27 0.59 -18.90 1.51
CA ARG A 27 1.10 -20.09 0.77
C ARG A 27 1.24 -21.31 1.68
N GLU A 28 1.60 -21.13 2.94
CA GLU A 28 1.83 -22.22 3.90
C GLU A 28 0.55 -22.91 4.37
N SER A 29 -0.60 -22.23 4.31
CA SER A 29 -1.85 -22.74 4.87
C SER A 29 -2.51 -23.84 4.05
N GLY A 30 -2.00 -24.22 2.87
CA GLY A 30 -2.53 -25.34 2.05
C GLY A 30 -3.97 -25.17 1.56
N VAL A 31 -4.65 -24.07 1.94
CA VAL A 31 -5.99 -23.70 1.52
C VAL A 31 -5.87 -23.10 0.12
N ALA A 32 -5.96 -23.97 -0.88
CA ALA A 32 -6.00 -23.62 -2.30
C ALA A 32 -7.09 -22.58 -2.68
N GLN A 33 -7.99 -22.20 -1.77
CA GLN A 33 -8.99 -21.15 -1.98
C GLN A 33 -8.47 -19.70 -1.80
N PHE A 34 -7.38 -19.47 -1.05
CA PHE A 34 -6.80 -18.12 -0.87
C PHE A 34 -5.47 -17.91 -1.63
N GLY A 35 -4.87 -18.99 -2.14
CA GLY A 35 -3.59 -18.97 -2.86
C GLY A 35 -3.65 -18.56 -4.33
N ALA A 36 -4.84 -18.39 -4.91
CA ALA A 36 -4.99 -17.94 -6.30
C ALA A 36 -4.88 -16.41 -6.44
N GLY A 37 -4.89 -15.64 -5.36
CA GLY A 37 -5.14 -14.20 -5.42
C GLY A 37 -6.53 -13.91 -4.89
N LEU A 38 -6.79 -12.64 -4.56
CA LEU A 38 -8.11 -12.28 -4.04
C LEU A 38 -9.17 -12.69 -5.06
N PRO A 39 -10.30 -13.32 -4.65
CA PRO A 39 -11.40 -13.67 -5.56
C PRO A 39 -11.85 -12.47 -6.40
N ILE A 40 -11.70 -11.28 -5.82
CA ILE A 40 -11.96 -9.97 -6.40
C ILE A 40 -11.09 -9.67 -7.64
N PHE A 41 -9.89 -10.25 -7.73
CA PHE A 41 -8.96 -10.11 -8.85
C PHE A 41 -8.94 -11.36 -9.74
N GLY A 42 -10.02 -12.16 -9.73
CA GLY A 42 -10.20 -13.31 -10.60
C GLY A 42 -9.17 -14.43 -10.38
N GLY A 43 -8.57 -14.52 -9.19
CA GLY A 43 -7.52 -15.51 -8.93
C GLY A 43 -6.24 -15.24 -9.75
N SER A 44 -5.95 -13.98 -10.07
CA SER A 44 -4.65 -13.57 -10.63
C SER A 44 -3.72 -13.12 -9.50
N SER A 45 -2.69 -13.93 -9.27
CA SER A 45 -1.58 -13.62 -8.36
C SER A 45 -0.75 -12.43 -8.86
N VAL A 46 -0.69 -12.20 -10.18
CA VAL A 46 -0.04 -11.01 -10.76
C VAL A 46 -0.78 -9.73 -10.41
N LEU A 47 -2.12 -9.72 -10.52
CA LEU A 47 -2.91 -8.56 -10.12
C LEU A 47 -2.87 -8.35 -8.61
N THR A 48 -2.95 -9.43 -7.84
CA THR A 48 -2.93 -9.38 -6.37
C THR A 48 -1.58 -8.88 -5.82
N ALA A 49 -0.46 -9.18 -6.49
CA ALA A 49 0.85 -8.64 -6.12
C ALA A 49 1.14 -7.27 -6.73
N GLY A 50 0.77 -7.06 -8.00
CA GLY A 50 1.14 -5.88 -8.77
C GLY A 50 0.34 -4.63 -8.39
N LEU A 51 -0.98 -4.76 -8.17
CA LEU A 51 -1.83 -3.61 -7.84
C LEU A 51 -1.40 -2.89 -6.55
N PRO A 52 -1.15 -3.59 -5.41
CA PRO A 52 -0.71 -2.91 -4.20
C PRO A 52 0.60 -2.14 -4.39
N ILE A 53 1.56 -2.71 -5.13
CA ILE A 53 2.86 -2.08 -5.42
C ILE A 53 2.67 -0.83 -6.27
N LEU A 54 1.86 -0.93 -7.33
CA LEU A 54 1.59 0.17 -8.24
C LEU A 54 0.83 1.31 -7.54
N ILE A 55 -0.19 0.98 -6.74
CA ILE A 55 -0.94 1.98 -5.96
C ILE A 55 -0.02 2.67 -4.95
N ALA A 56 0.83 1.91 -4.24
CA ALA A 56 1.83 2.50 -3.33
C ALA A 56 2.78 3.44 -4.06
N GLY A 57 3.22 3.08 -5.27
CA GLY A 57 4.03 3.95 -6.11
C GLY A 57 3.32 5.24 -6.53
N ILE A 58 2.06 5.16 -6.93
CA ILE A 58 1.25 6.35 -7.29
C ILE A 58 1.05 7.25 -6.07
N CYS A 59 0.66 6.69 -4.92
CA CYS A 59 0.51 7.46 -3.68
C CYS A 59 1.84 8.08 -3.24
N GLY A 60 2.95 7.36 -3.36
CA GLY A 60 4.29 7.86 -3.09
C GLY A 60 4.70 9.01 -4.02
N LEU A 61 4.31 8.94 -5.30
CA LEU A 61 4.57 10.00 -6.28
C LEU A 61 3.79 11.28 -5.96
N LEU A 62 2.53 11.13 -5.54
CA LEU A 62 1.63 12.25 -5.28
C LEU A 62 1.88 12.91 -3.92
N LEU A 63 2.07 12.11 -2.87
CA LEU A 63 2.16 12.58 -1.49
C LEU A 63 3.54 12.38 -0.88
N GLY A 64 4.19 11.25 -1.17
CA GLY A 64 5.52 10.94 -0.65
C GLY A 64 6.60 11.91 -1.15
N SER A 65 6.38 12.58 -2.29
CA SER A 65 7.34 13.56 -2.82
C SER A 65 7.54 14.78 -1.92
N SER A 66 6.54 15.14 -1.10
CA SER A 66 6.64 16.22 -0.10
C SER A 66 7.74 15.98 0.93
N ILE A 67 8.08 14.71 1.20
CA ILE A 67 9.14 14.35 2.15
C ILE A 67 10.51 14.82 1.64
N LEU A 68 10.70 14.89 0.32
CA LEU A 68 11.93 15.38 -0.29
C LEU A 68 12.00 16.91 -0.33
N ASP A 69 10.95 17.61 0.09
CA ASP A 69 10.92 19.07 0.17
C ASP A 69 11.22 19.54 1.61
N ALA A 70 12.25 20.38 1.74
CA ALA A 70 12.68 20.93 3.02
C ALA A 70 11.74 22.04 3.53
N GLU A 71 11.00 22.70 2.63
CA GLU A 71 10.03 23.72 3.01
C GLU A 71 8.78 23.11 3.64
N GLU A 72 8.32 21.98 3.10
CA GLU A 72 7.13 21.27 3.58
C GLU A 72 7.41 20.38 4.81
N ILE A 73 8.51 19.60 4.80
CA ILE A 73 8.80 18.60 5.84
C ILE A 73 10.12 18.93 6.52
N ARG A 74 10.05 19.36 7.79
CA ARG A 74 11.22 19.80 8.56
C ARG A 74 11.69 18.76 9.56
N THR A 75 10.78 17.94 10.09
CA THR A 75 11.08 16.97 11.16
C THR A 75 10.87 15.52 10.72
N ALA A 76 11.60 14.60 11.35
CA ALA A 76 11.44 13.16 11.13
C ALA A 76 10.01 12.68 11.43
N GLY A 77 9.35 13.25 12.44
CA GLY A 77 7.96 12.93 12.79
C GLY A 77 6.98 13.27 11.67
N GLN A 78 7.17 14.42 11.01
CA GLN A 78 6.35 14.80 9.84
C GLN A 78 6.57 13.83 8.67
N ALA A 79 7.81 13.38 8.43
CA ALA A 79 8.12 12.40 7.39
C ALA A 79 7.49 11.02 7.66
N ILE A 80 7.54 10.57 8.92
CA ILE A 80 6.87 9.34 9.38
C ILE A 80 5.35 9.46 9.15
N GLY A 81 4.75 10.58 9.56
CA GLY A 81 3.32 10.84 9.37
C GLY A 81 2.92 10.85 7.88
N ARG A 82 3.76 11.41 7.01
CA ARG A 82 3.54 11.34 5.56
C ARG A 82 3.68 9.93 5.00
N GLY A 83 4.67 9.17 5.45
CA GLY A 83 4.81 7.76 5.09
C GLY A 83 3.60 6.92 5.50
N LEU A 84 3.06 7.16 6.70
CA LEU A 84 1.80 6.56 7.17
C LEU A 84 0.61 6.96 6.32
N MET A 85 0.48 8.25 5.95
CA MET A 85 -0.59 8.71 5.07
C MET A 85 -0.53 8.04 3.69
N VAL A 86 0.68 7.89 3.11
CA VAL A 86 0.87 7.17 1.84
C VAL A 86 0.37 5.74 1.99
N ALA A 87 0.84 5.01 3.00
CA ALA A 87 0.44 3.63 3.24
C ALA A 87 -1.07 3.47 3.48
N LEU A 88 -1.68 4.35 4.29
CA LEU A 88 -3.11 4.34 4.57
C LEU A 88 -3.93 4.60 3.29
N LEU A 89 -3.55 5.60 2.49
CA LEU A 89 -4.26 5.90 1.26
C LEU A 89 -4.09 4.79 0.23
N SER A 90 -2.90 4.20 0.11
CA SER A 90 -2.68 3.07 -0.78
C SER A 90 -3.53 1.87 -0.38
N TYR A 91 -3.62 1.60 0.92
CA TYR A 91 -4.49 0.57 1.47
C TYR A 91 -5.96 0.87 1.15
N LEU A 92 -6.45 2.06 1.48
CA LEU A 92 -7.83 2.45 1.21
C LEU A 92 -8.18 2.36 -0.28
N LEU A 93 -7.30 2.84 -1.17
CA LEU A 93 -7.51 2.78 -2.62
C LEU A 93 -7.57 1.35 -3.15
N LEU A 94 -6.72 0.46 -2.65
CA LEU A 94 -6.75 -0.95 -3.04
C LEU A 94 -8.10 -1.58 -2.72
N PHE A 95 -8.57 -1.42 -1.48
CA PHE A 95 -9.82 -2.04 -1.04
C PHE A 95 -11.05 -1.35 -1.65
N THR A 96 -11.05 -0.01 -1.73
CA THR A 96 -12.15 0.75 -2.33
C THR A 96 -12.26 0.45 -3.83
N GLY A 97 -11.14 0.41 -4.54
CA GLY A 97 -11.11 0.05 -5.96
C GLY A 97 -11.65 -1.36 -6.20
N ALA A 98 -11.22 -2.33 -5.38
CA ALA A 98 -11.74 -3.70 -5.42
C ALA A 98 -13.25 -3.75 -5.13
N ALA A 99 -13.74 -2.99 -4.16
CA ALA A 99 -15.16 -2.92 -3.80
C ALA A 99 -16.02 -2.34 -4.93
N VAL A 100 -15.55 -1.27 -5.56
CA VAL A 100 -16.23 -0.64 -6.70
C VAL A 100 -16.33 -1.62 -7.86
N VAL A 101 -15.25 -2.32 -8.20
CA VAL A 101 -15.27 -3.35 -9.24
C VAL A 101 -16.27 -4.46 -8.91
N LEU A 102 -16.32 -4.94 -7.67
CA LEU A 102 -17.31 -5.94 -7.25
C LEU A 102 -18.75 -5.43 -7.36
N ALA A 103 -19.02 -4.20 -6.94
CA ALA A 103 -20.35 -3.62 -6.96
C ALA A 103 -20.90 -3.45 -8.38
N PHE A 104 -20.03 -3.23 -9.37
CA PHE A 104 -20.44 -3.20 -10.78
C PHE A 104 -20.72 -4.57 -11.40
N ASN A 105 -20.24 -5.66 -10.77
CA ASN A 105 -20.35 -7.02 -11.31
C ASN A 105 -21.35 -7.90 -10.53
N ASN A 106 -21.97 -7.40 -9.46
CA ASN A 106 -22.90 -8.17 -8.64
C ASN A 106 -24.21 -7.41 -8.44
N ASP A 107 -25.34 -8.12 -8.58
CA ASP A 107 -26.68 -7.56 -8.33
C ASP A 107 -27.01 -7.45 -6.83
N ASP A 108 -26.31 -8.20 -5.97
CA ASP A 108 -26.47 -8.15 -4.50
C ASP A 108 -25.52 -7.13 -3.87
N LEU A 109 -25.99 -5.89 -3.77
CA LEU A 109 -25.25 -4.80 -3.14
C LEU A 109 -24.99 -5.05 -1.65
N VAL A 110 -25.95 -5.66 -0.92
CA VAL A 110 -25.84 -5.87 0.53
C VAL A 110 -24.78 -6.92 0.84
N GLY A 111 -24.80 -8.04 0.12
CA GLY A 111 -23.75 -9.07 0.22
C GLY A 111 -22.38 -8.52 -0.16
N THR A 112 -22.31 -7.68 -1.20
CA THR A 112 -21.05 -7.04 -1.64
C THR A 112 -20.46 -6.11 -0.58
N VAL A 113 -21.29 -5.27 0.05
CA VAL A 113 -20.84 -4.37 1.13
C VAL A 113 -20.40 -5.16 2.35
N ALA A 114 -21.13 -6.21 2.74
CA ALA A 114 -20.74 -7.07 3.86
C ALA A 114 -19.39 -7.76 3.60
N LEU A 115 -19.20 -8.33 2.40
CA LEU A 115 -17.95 -8.97 2.00
C LEU A 115 -16.80 -7.97 1.98
N PHE A 116 -17.02 -6.76 1.48
CA PHE A 116 -16.04 -5.68 1.53
C PHE A 116 -15.60 -5.37 2.96
N VAL A 117 -16.56 -5.16 3.88
CA VAL A 117 -16.25 -4.83 5.28
C VAL A 117 -15.47 -5.96 5.94
N ILE A 118 -15.87 -7.21 5.72
CA ILE A 118 -15.17 -8.39 6.26
C ILE A 118 -13.74 -8.47 5.73
N VAL A 119 -13.56 -8.37 4.42
CA VAL A 119 -12.24 -8.47 3.76
C VAL A 119 -11.35 -7.28 4.14
N PHE A 120 -11.92 -6.09 4.27
CA PHE A 120 -11.21 -4.88 4.72
C PHE A 120 -10.71 -5.01 6.16
N LEU A 121 -11.58 -5.40 7.09
CA LEU A 121 -11.24 -5.58 8.51
C LEU A 121 -10.24 -6.71 8.69
N TYR A 122 -10.41 -7.81 7.95
CA TYR A 122 -9.47 -8.92 7.95
C TYR A 122 -8.09 -8.47 7.42
N GLY A 123 -8.05 -7.78 6.28
CA GLY A 123 -6.79 -7.22 5.74
C GLY A 123 -6.11 -6.28 6.74
N LEU A 124 -6.89 -5.48 7.47
CA LEU A 124 -6.38 -4.50 8.41
C LEU A 124 -5.75 -5.20 9.62
N LEU A 125 -6.40 -6.25 10.13
CA LEU A 125 -5.92 -7.05 11.24
C LEU A 125 -4.64 -7.81 10.90
N PHE A 126 -4.57 -8.43 9.71
CA PHE A 126 -3.47 -9.32 9.34
C PHE A 126 -2.26 -8.59 8.73
N VAL A 127 -2.49 -7.60 7.88
CA VAL A 127 -1.43 -6.95 7.08
C VAL A 127 -1.42 -5.43 7.30
N GLY A 128 -2.50 -4.83 7.79
CA GLY A 128 -2.62 -3.37 7.97
C GLY A 128 -1.56 -2.76 8.88
N TRP A 129 -1.22 -3.43 10.00
CA TRP A 129 -0.14 -2.98 10.89
C TRP A 129 1.23 -2.99 10.20
N LEU A 130 1.48 -3.98 9.33
CA LEU A 130 2.72 -4.09 8.57
C LEU A 130 2.81 -3.03 7.49
N VAL A 131 1.71 -2.78 6.77
CA VAL A 131 1.60 -1.69 5.78
C VAL A 131 1.87 -0.34 6.43
N ALA A 132 1.27 -0.08 7.60
CA ALA A 132 1.51 1.15 8.36
C ALA A 132 2.98 1.25 8.81
N GLY A 133 3.53 0.18 9.39
CA GLY A 133 4.92 0.15 9.86
C GLY A 133 5.93 0.37 8.73
N VAL A 134 5.76 -0.34 7.61
CA VAL A 134 6.62 -0.19 6.42
C VAL A 134 6.48 1.20 5.81
N GLY A 135 5.27 1.75 5.75
CA GLY A 135 5.04 3.12 5.29
C GLY A 135 5.74 4.17 6.15
N ALA A 136 5.62 4.06 7.48
CA ALA A 136 6.29 4.92 8.45
C ALA A 136 7.81 4.89 8.28
N VAL A 137 8.40 3.68 8.23
CA VAL A 137 9.84 3.49 8.07
C VAL A 137 10.32 4.00 6.70
N ALA A 138 9.57 3.73 5.63
CA ALA A 138 9.91 4.22 4.30
C ALA A 138 9.93 5.76 4.26
N GLY A 139 8.95 6.43 4.88
CA GLY A 139 8.92 7.89 4.98
C GLY A 139 10.09 8.44 5.79
N TRP A 140 10.43 7.81 6.91
CA TRP A 140 11.58 8.20 7.72
C TRP A 140 12.92 8.03 6.99
N LEU A 141 13.13 6.90 6.32
CA LEU A 141 14.35 6.64 5.55
C LEU A 141 14.50 7.61 4.38
N LEU A 142 13.39 7.96 3.71
CA LEU A 142 13.41 8.95 2.63
C LEU A 142 13.81 10.35 3.14
N TYR A 143 13.42 10.70 4.37
CA TYR A 143 13.85 11.92 5.03
C TYR A 143 15.34 11.90 5.38
N ILE A 144 15.87 10.79 5.91
CA ILE A 144 17.31 10.64 6.16
C ILE A 144 18.11 10.76 4.85
N TYR A 145 17.64 10.11 3.79
CA TYR A 145 18.25 10.20 2.47
C TYR A 145 18.33 11.66 2.00
N ARG A 146 17.23 12.41 2.14
CA ARG A 146 17.21 13.84 1.81
C ARG A 146 18.25 14.62 2.60
N LEU A 147 18.31 14.45 3.93
CA LEU A 147 19.29 15.17 4.75
C LEU A 147 20.72 14.93 4.28
N LYS A 148 21.08 13.67 4.01
CA LYS A 148 22.43 13.34 3.49
C LYS A 148 22.71 13.96 2.12
N SER A 149 21.70 14.05 1.24
CA SER A 149 21.87 14.63 -0.09
C SER A 149 22.03 16.16 -0.11
N VAL A 150 21.74 16.84 0.99
CA VAL A 150 21.92 18.31 1.12
C VAL A 150 23.31 18.67 1.66
N GLU A 151 23.98 17.72 2.33
CA GLU A 151 25.34 17.90 2.86
C GLU A 151 26.44 17.68 1.81
N THR A 152 26.09 17.12 0.64
CA THR A 152 26.98 16.91 -0.52
C THR A 152 26.74 17.94 -1.60
#